data_AF-A0A9D8AZ15-F1
#
_entry.id   AF-A0A9D8AZ15-F1
#
_cell.length_a   1.000
_cell.length_b   1.000
_cell.length_c   1.000
_cell.angle_alpha   90.00
_cell.angle_beta   90.00
_cell.angle_gamma   90.00
#
_symmetry.space_group_name_H-M   'P 1'
#
loop_
_entity.id
_entity.type
_entity.pdbx_description
1 polymer ?
#
loop_
_entity_poly.entity_id
_entity_poly.type
_entity_poly.pdbx_seq_one_letter_code
_entity_poly.pdbx_strand_id
1 'polypeptide(L)' 'MAQLDTAILERAARLRATTDSLRLPDAIHLATATLERCDRFLTNDKRPKAVAVLPVVVLAEVG' A
#
# COMPACT_ATOMS: atom_id res chain seq x y z
N MET A 1 -11.55 -4.00 -9.90
CA MET A 1 -11.49 -2.74 -9.14
C MET A 1 -11.90 -3.11 -7.72
N ALA A 2 -10.99 -3.04 -6.74
CA ALA A 2 -11.33 -3.38 -5.36
C ALA A 2 -12.36 -2.36 -4.84
N GLN A 3 -13.39 -2.85 -4.16
CA GLN A 3 -14.42 -1.99 -3.61
C GLN A 3 -13.86 -1.27 -2.38
N LEU A 4 -14.03 0.05 -2.29
CA LEU A 4 -13.57 0.81 -1.13
C LEU A 4 -14.61 0.70 -0.01
N ASP A 5 -14.18 0.25 1.16
CA ASP A 5 -15.02 0.14 2.35
C ASP A 5 -14.38 0.82 3.57
N THR A 6 -15.14 0.87 4.66
CA THR A 6 -14.70 1.48 5.92
C THR A 6 -13.48 0.79 6.51
N ALA A 7 -13.33 -0.53 6.36
CA ALA A 7 -12.18 -1.27 6.90
C ALA A 7 -10.88 -0.86 6.17
N ILE A 8 -10.95 -0.69 4.84
CA ILE A 8 -9.84 -0.17 4.04
C ILE A 8 -9.48 1.26 4.50
N LEU A 9 -10.47 2.13 4.68
CA LEU A 9 -10.24 3.51 5.09
C LEU A 9 -9.64 3.63 6.50
N GLU A 10 -10.13 2.84 7.46
CA GLU A 10 -9.57 2.79 8.81
C GLU A 10 -8.13 2.29 8.79
N ARG A 11 -7.85 1.23 8.02
CA ARG A 11 -6.50 0.69 7.89
C ARG A 11 -5.57 1.70 7.23
N ALA A 12 -6.02 2.38 6.18
CA ALA A 12 -5.27 3.45 5.51
C ALA A 12 -4.98 4.63 6.45
N ALA A 13 -5.96 5.05 7.25
CA ALA A 13 -5.79 6.11 8.23
C ALA A 13 -4.71 5.76 9.27
N ARG A 14 -4.73 4.52 9.78
CA ARG A 14 -3.69 4.01 10.71
C ARG A 14 -2.31 4.00 10.04
N LEU A 15 -2.20 3.49 8.82
CA LEU A 15 -0.92 3.46 8.09
C LEU A 15 -0.32 4.85 7.92
N ARG A 16 -1.14 5.85 7.57
CA ARG A 16 -0.68 7.24 7.45
C ARG A 16 -0.24 7.83 8.79
N ALA A 17 -1.01 7.59 9.85
CA ALA A 17 -0.70 8.11 11.17
C ALA A 17 0.64 7.57 11.71
N THR A 18 1.04 6.37 11.29
CA THR A 18 2.30 5.73 11.69
C THR A 18 3.43 5.91 10.68
N THR A 19 3.21 6.63 9.58
CA THR A 19 4.24 6.80 8.53
C THR A 19 4.15 8.18 7.88
N ASP A 20 5.02 9.07 8.35
CA ASP A 20 5.02 10.51 8.00
C ASP A 20 5.08 10.81 6.49
N SER A 21 5.74 9.96 5.70
CA SER A 21 5.88 10.14 4.26
C SER A 21 4.75 9.51 3.42
N LEU A 22 3.83 8.77 4.06
CA LEU A 22 2.80 8.02 3.35
C LEU A 22 1.62 8.90 2.94
N ARG A 23 1.43 9.03 1.62
CA ARG A 23 0.30 9.76 1.05
C ARG A 23 -0.98 8.93 1.13
N LEU A 24 -2.12 9.60 1.17
CA LEU A 24 -3.42 8.94 1.30
C LEU A 24 -3.73 7.91 0.20
N PRO A 25 -3.51 8.20 -1.10
CA PRO A 25 -3.74 7.20 -2.14
C PRO A 25 -2.89 5.94 -1.94
N ASP A 26 -1.61 6.10 -1.60
CA ASP A 26 -0.69 4.98 -1.34
C ASP A 26 -1.12 4.18 -0.11
N ALA A 27 -1.59 4.85 0.95
CA ALA A 27 -2.12 4.20 2.13
C ALA A 27 -3.37 3.36 1.84
N ILE A 28 -4.26 3.85 0.98
CA ILE A 28 -5.46 3.11 0.54
C ILE A 28 -5.05 1.87 -0.26
N HIS A 29 -4.12 2.01 -1.20
CA HIS A 29 -3.63 0.88 -1.99
C HIS A 29 -2.95 -0.19 -1.12
N LEU A 30 -2.09 0.21 -0.17
CA LEU A 30 -1.44 -0.71 0.76
C LEU A 30 -2.44 -1.37 1.73
N ALA A 31 -3.40 -0.61 2.24
CA ALA A 31 -4.47 -1.15 3.10
C ALA A 31 -5.29 -2.20 2.35
N THR A 32 -5.68 -1.90 1.11
CA THR A 32 -6.41 -2.84 0.25
C THR A 32 -5.60 -4.11 0.02
N ALA A 33 -4.34 -4.00 -0.44
CA ALA A 33 -3.48 -5.16 -0.69
C ALA A 33 -3.27 -6.03 0.56
N THR A 34 -3.18 -5.39 1.73
CA THR A 34 -3.03 -6.11 3.01
C THR A 34 -4.31 -6.85 3.39
N LEU A 35 -5.48 -6.22 3.26
CA LEU A 35 -6.77 -6.81 3.63
C LEU A 35 -7.20 -7.93 2.67
N GLU A 36 -6.89 -7.74 1.38
CA GLU A 36 -7.08 -8.75 0.33
C GLU A 36 -6.00 -9.85 0.36
N ARG A 37 -5.06 -9.79 1.31
CA ARG A 37 -4.00 -10.79 1.51
C ARG A 37 -3.15 -11.03 0.26
N CYS A 38 -2.85 -9.97 -0.48
CA CYS A 38 -1.89 -10.05 -1.57
C CYS A 38 -0.51 -10.40 -1.02
N ASP A 39 0.29 -11.18 -1.77
CA ASP A 39 1.65 -11.56 -1.35
C ASP A 39 2.69 -10.46 -1.61
N ARG A 40 2.44 -9.59 -2.59
CA ARG A 40 3.35 -8.53 -3.04
C ARG A 40 2.58 -7.29 -3.48
N PHE A 41 3.18 -6.11 -3.30
CA PHE A 41 2.69 -4.84 -3.85
C PHE A 41 3.52 -4.45 -5.07
N LEU A 42 2.96 -4.57 -6.27
CA LEU A 42 3.62 -4.17 -7.52
C LEU A 42 3.38 -2.68 -7.79
N THR A 43 4.45 -1.93 -8.08
CA THR A 43 4.35 -0.50 -8.36
C THR A 43 5.40 -0.03 -9.36
N ASN A 44 5.11 1.06 -10.08
CA ASN A 44 6.12 1.77 -10.90
C ASN A 44 6.88 2.83 -10.08
N ASP A 45 6.37 3.17 -8.90
CA ASP A 45 6.95 4.19 -8.04
C ASP A 45 8.04 3.58 -7.14
N LYS A 46 9.19 4.26 -7.02
CA LYS A 46 10.29 3.82 -6.13
C LYS A 46 10.06 4.17 -4.65
N ARG A 47 9.11 5.07 -4.40
CA ARG A 47 8.81 5.67 -3.09
C ARG A 47 8.17 4.70 -2.06
N PRO A 48 7.27 3.77 -2.43
CA PRO A 48 6.59 2.88 -1.48
C PRO A 48 7.50 1.90 -0.74
N LYS A 49 8.74 1.68 -1.23
CA LYS A 49 9.70 0.74 -0.62
C LYS A 49 9.93 0.99 0.88
N ALA A 50 9.81 2.23 1.34
CA ALA A 50 10.10 2.61 2.72
C ALA A 50 8.93 2.40 3.72
N VAL A 51 7.72 2.07 3.25
CA VAL A 51 6.50 2.10 4.07
C VAL A 51 5.88 0.71 4.26
N ALA A 52 6.54 -0.34 3.79
CA ALA A 52 5.80 -1.49 3.36
C ALA A 52 5.62 -2.57 4.44
N VAL A 53 4.36 -2.74 4.86
CA VAL A 53 3.86 -3.88 5.63
C VAL A 53 3.82 -5.17 4.78
N LEU A 54 3.96 -5.02 3.46
CA LEU A 54 3.97 -6.07 2.46
C LEU A 54 5.20 -5.90 1.56
N PRO A 55 5.84 -6.97 1.04
CA PRO A 55 6.96 -6.81 0.13
C PRO A 55 6.59 -6.02 -1.14
N VAL A 56 7.34 -4.96 -1.44
CA VAL A 56 7.15 -4.11 -2.62
C VAL A 56 8.03 -4.58 -3.76
N VAL A 57 7.44 -4.75 -4.93
CA VAL A 57 8.12 -5.05 -6.19
C VAL A 57 8.01 -3.82 -7.08
N VAL A 58 9.14 -3.25 -7.49
CA VAL A 58 9.13 -2.18 -8.48
C VAL A 58 9.18 -2.81 -9.87
N LEU A 59 8.24 -2.48 -10.74
CA LEU A 59 8.10 -3.15 -12.05
C LEU A 59 9.37 -3.05 -12.88
N ALA A 60 10.06 -1.90 -12.88
CA ALA A 60 11.33 -1.72 -13.59
C ALA A 60 12.48 -2.59 -13.07
N GLU A 61 12.31 -3.25 -11.93
CA GLU A 61 13.27 -4.18 -11.33
C GLU A 61 12.87 -5.64 -11.56
N VAL A 62 11.71 -5.87 -12.18
CA VAL A 62 11.28 -7.18 -12.67
C VAL A 62 11.77 -7.30 -14.11
N GLY A 63 12.70 -8.24 -14.34
CA GLY A 63 13.31 -8.51 -15.64
C GLY A 63 12.34 -9.08 -16.66
#